data_AF-A0A2E4VHU6-F1
#
_entry.id   AF-A0A2E4VHU6-F1
#
_cell.length_a   1.000
_cell.length_b   1.000
_cell.length_c   1.000
_cell.angle_alpha   90.00
_cell.angle_beta   90.00
_cell.angle_gamma   90.00
#
_symmetry.space_group_name_H-M   'P 1'
#
loop_
_entity.id
_entity.type
_entity.pdbx_description
1 polymer ?
#
loop_
_entity_poly.entity_id
_entity_poly.type
_entity_poly.pdbx_seq_one_letter_code
_entity_poly.pdbx_strand_id
1 'polypeptide(L)' 'VLTKAAVAGKSDPLSGLKENVIMGHLIPAGTGVADHRLIEAYVEGEEKDKPNSEIENSPTPDILSQFGVAEEGI' A
#
# COMPACT_ATOMS: atom_id res chain seq x y z
N VAL A 1 -6.86 -15.91 23.21
CA VAL A 1 -6.32 -14.88 22.30
C VAL A 1 -7.31 -13.73 22.05
N LEU A 2 -8.55 -14.01 21.66
CA LEU A 2 -9.57 -12.99 21.36
C LEU A 2 -9.85 -12.02 22.52
N THR A 3 -10.06 -12.52 23.75
CA THR A 3 -10.35 -11.67 24.92
C THR A 3 -9.23 -10.66 25.22
N LYS A 4 -7.96 -11.10 25.13
CA LYS A 4 -6.80 -10.23 25.36
C LYS A 4 -6.63 -9.19 24.24
N ALA A 5 -6.91 -9.57 23.00
CA ALA A 5 -6.86 -8.65 21.87
C ALA A 5 -7.97 -7.58 21.95
N ALA A 6 -9.19 -7.97 22.31
CA ALA A 6 -10.33 -7.07 22.47
C ALA A 6 -10.13 -6.05 23.59
N VAL A 7 -9.72 -6.50 24.78
CA VAL A 7 -9.46 -5.58 25.92
C VAL A 7 -8.31 -4.61 25.63
N ALA A 8 -7.31 -5.05 24.86
CA ALA A 8 -6.19 -4.21 24.47
C ALA A 8 -6.44 -3.39 23.20
N GLY A 9 -7.63 -3.47 22.59
CA GLY A 9 -7.97 -2.75 21.35
C GLY A 9 -7.05 -3.05 20.17
N LYS A 10 -6.53 -4.29 20.08
CA LYS A 10 -5.55 -4.65 19.05
C LYS A 10 -6.19 -4.73 17.68
N SER A 11 -5.56 -4.07 16.71
CA SER A 11 -5.87 -4.21 15.29
C SER A 11 -4.88 -5.17 14.62
N ASP A 12 -5.35 -5.92 13.64
CA ASP A 12 -4.54 -6.82 12.82
C ASP A 12 -4.21 -6.14 11.49
N PRO A 13 -2.92 -5.94 11.16
CA PRO A 13 -2.53 -5.28 9.92
C PRO A 13 -2.72 -6.17 8.67
N LEU A 14 -3.13 -7.44 8.81
CA LEU A 14 -3.34 -8.40 7.72
C LEU A 14 -2.10 -8.53 6.82
N SER A 15 -0.91 -8.55 7.41
CA SER A 15 0.35 -8.72 6.67
C SER A 15 0.72 -10.19 6.46
N GLY A 16 0.07 -11.13 7.15
CA GLY A 16 0.41 -12.54 7.13
C GLY A 16 -0.38 -13.36 6.12
N LEU A 17 0.17 -14.53 5.75
CA LEU A 17 -0.49 -15.47 4.87
C LEU A 17 -1.81 -16.00 5.47
N LYS A 18 -1.78 -16.42 6.74
CA LYS A 18 -2.96 -17.03 7.38
C LYS A 18 -4.11 -16.04 7.54
N GLU A 19 -3.83 -14.82 7.98
CA GLU A 19 -4.87 -13.82 8.22
C GLU A 19 -5.60 -13.46 6.92
N ASN A 20 -4.85 -13.24 5.82
CA ASN A 20 -5.44 -12.95 4.52
C ASN A 20 -6.26 -14.14 3.98
N VAL A 21 -5.78 -15.38 4.17
CA VAL A 21 -6.55 -16.58 3.77
C VAL A 21 -7.87 -16.67 4.55
N ILE A 22 -7.84 -16.43 5.87
CA ILE A 22 -9.04 -16.51 6.72
C ILE A 22 -10.05 -15.42 6.36
N MET A 23 -9.56 -14.21 6.02
CA MET A 23 -10.40 -13.06 5.66
C MET A 23 -10.89 -13.09 4.20
N GLY A 24 -10.30 -13.93 3.34
CA GLY A 24 -10.61 -13.98 1.91
C GLY A 24 -9.94 -12.85 1.09
N HIS A 25 -8.87 -12.25 1.62
CA HIS A 25 -8.06 -11.26 0.92
C HIS A 25 -6.93 -11.94 0.13
N LEU A 26 -6.38 -11.23 -0.85
CA LEU A 26 -5.25 -11.71 -1.64
C LEU A 26 -4.03 -11.92 -0.73
N ILE A 27 -3.43 -13.11 -0.81
CA ILE A 27 -2.31 -13.48 0.04
C ILE A 27 -1.03 -12.72 -0.33
N PRO A 28 -0.13 -12.42 0.62
CA PRO A 28 1.13 -11.72 0.34
C PRO A 28 2.19 -12.68 -0.23
N ALA A 29 1.84 -13.47 -1.23
CA ALA A 29 2.74 -14.44 -1.88
C ALA A 29 2.32 -14.71 -3.34
N GLY A 30 3.28 -15.08 -4.19
CA GLY A 30 3.04 -15.39 -5.60
C GLY A 30 2.46 -14.19 -6.36
N THR A 31 1.38 -14.41 -7.11
CA THR A 31 0.64 -13.34 -7.82
C THR A 31 -0.01 -12.31 -6.88
N GLY A 32 -0.04 -12.62 -5.59
CA GLY A 32 -0.61 -11.75 -4.58
C GLY A 32 0.32 -10.66 -4.05
N VAL A 33 1.59 -10.62 -4.46
CA VAL A 33 2.47 -9.47 -4.16
C VAL A 33 2.27 -8.33 -5.17
N ALA A 34 2.50 -7.09 -4.73
CA ALA A 34 2.26 -5.89 -5.55
C ALA A 34 2.96 -5.95 -6.91
N ASP A 35 4.23 -6.36 -6.93
CA ASP A 35 5.04 -6.41 -8.13
C ASP A 35 4.48 -7.37 -9.20
N HIS A 36 3.82 -8.45 -8.77
CA HIS A 36 3.21 -9.41 -9.69
C HIS A 36 1.80 -8.98 -10.13
N ARG A 37 1.17 -8.04 -9.45
CA ARG A 37 -0.14 -7.48 -9.86
C ARG A 37 0.00 -6.40 -10.94
N LEU A 38 1.16 -5.77 -11.04
CA LEU A 38 1.43 -4.68 -11.98
C LEU A 38 1.95 -5.18 -13.33
N ILE A 39 1.90 -6.50 -13.57
CA ILE A 39 2.33 -7.08 -14.83
C ILE A 39 1.19 -6.89 -15.85
N GLU A 40 1.39 -5.97 -16.79
CA GLU A 40 0.54 -5.86 -17.98
C GLU A 40 0.84 -7.04 -18.92
N ALA A 41 -0.17 -7.87 -19.20
CA ALA A 41 -0.06 -8.88 -20.23
C ALA A 41 -0.11 -8.22 -21.61
N TYR A 42 0.94 -8.38 -22.41
CA TYR A 42 0.94 -7.95 -23.80
C TYR A 42 0.26 -9.02 -24.66
N VAL A 43 -0.85 -8.67 -25.29
CA VAL A 43 -1.50 -9.51 -26.30
C VAL A 43 -1.19 -8.89 -27.66
N GLU A 44 -0.60 -9.67 -28.58
CA GLU A 44 -0.36 -9.22 -29.96
C GLU A 44 -1.72 -8.87 -30.61
N GLY A 45 -1.97 -7.58 -30.84
CA GLY A 45 -3.13 -7.10 -31.61
C GLY A 45 -4.13 -6.21 -30.87
N GLU A 46 -3.93 -5.85 -29.59
CA GLU A 46 -4.85 -4.96 -28.88
C GLU A 46 -4.31 -3.51 -28.78
N GLU A 47 -5.08 -2.53 -29.27
CA GLU A 47 -4.83 -1.10 -29.00
C GLU A 47 -5.09 -0.81 -27.52
N LYS A 48 -4.13 -0.15 -26.87
CA LYS A 48 -4.15 0.09 -25.42
C LYS A 48 -5.24 1.08 -25.02
N ASP A 49 -6.34 0.59 -24.45
CA ASP A 49 -7.13 1.38 -23.50
C ASP A 49 -6.38 1.40 -22.16
N LYS A 50 -5.79 2.54 -21.81
CA LYS A 50 -5.08 2.71 -20.53
C LYS A 50 -6.08 2.60 -19.37
N PRO A 51 -5.97 1.61 -18.46
CA PRO A 51 -6.71 1.70 -17.22
C PRO A 51 -6.00 2.65 -16.26
N ASN A 52 -6.71 3.71 -15.87
CA ASN A 52 -6.33 4.64 -14.80
C ASN A 52 -5.99 3.88 -13.50
N SER A 53 -4.80 4.11 -12.96
CA SER A 53 -4.59 4.07 -11.51
C SER A 53 -3.49 5.05 -11.12
N GLU A 54 -3.86 6.33 -11.17
CA GLU A 54 -3.35 7.31 -10.21
C GLU A 54 -3.76 6.84 -8.81
N ILE A 55 -2.89 6.10 -8.14
CA ILE A 55 -2.88 6.05 -6.67
C ILE A 55 -1.53 6.58 -6.24
N GLU A 56 -1.57 7.82 -5.77
CA GLU A 56 -0.50 8.58 -5.14
C GLU A 56 0.39 7.68 -4.26
N ASN A 57 1.65 7.57 -4.64
CA ASN A 57 2.76 7.57 -3.68
C ASN A 57 3.90 8.39 -4.27
N SER A 58 3.62 9.66 -4.59
CA SER A 58 4.69 10.64 -4.49
C SER A 58 4.97 10.84 -3.01
N PRO A 59 6.20 10.67 -2.50
CA PRO A 59 6.55 11.30 -1.24
C PRO A 59 6.29 12.79 -1.47
N THR A 60 5.32 13.36 -0.75
CA THR A 60 5.15 14.81 -0.70
C THR A 60 6.51 15.39 -0.33
N PRO A 61 7.06 16.35 -1.10
CA PRO A 61 8.32 16.97 -0.71
C PRO A 61 8.10 17.60 0.66
N ASP A 62 9.05 17.37 1.56
CA ASP A 62 9.03 17.85 2.95
C ASP A 62 8.48 19.28 3.03
N ILE A 63 7.30 19.42 3.62
CA ILE A 63 6.65 20.73 3.87
C ILE A 63 7.59 21.65 4.67
N LEU A 64 8.52 21.06 5.45
CA LEU A 64 9.58 21.74 6.19
C LEU A 64 10.61 22.48 5.32
N SER A 65 10.76 22.13 4.04
CA SER A 65 11.64 22.83 3.11
C SER A 65 10.96 23.99 2.37
N GLN A 66 9.63 24.01 2.36
CA GLN A 66 8.83 24.98 1.60
C GLN A 66 8.37 26.18 2.45
N PHE A 67 8.28 26.00 3.77
CA PHE A 67 8.19 27.11 4.70
C PHE A 67 9.59 27.36 5.26
N GLY A 68 10.30 28.33 4.68
CA GLY A 68 11.54 28.85 5.23
C GLY A 68 11.32 29.35 6.64
N VAL A 69 11.50 28.49 7.64
CA VAL A 69 11.67 28.92 9.01
C VAL A 69 13.08 29.49 9.06
N ALA A 70 13.15 30.82 9.03
CA ALA A 70 14.36 31.57 9.29
C ALA A 70 14.82 31.23 10.71
N GLU A 71 15.71 30.25 10.82
CA GLU A 71 16.65 30.17 11.94
C GLU A 71 17.65 31.30 11.74
N GLU A 72 17.41 32.45 12.39
CA GLU A 72 18.43 33.25 13.08
C GLU A 72 17.76 34.35 13.91
N GLY A 73 18.03 34.33 15.22
CA GLY A 73 17.46 35.26 16.19
C GLY A 73 17.84 34.97 17.64
N ILE A 74 19.12 34.72 17.91
CA ILE A 74 19.81 35.07 19.18
C ILE A 74 21.14 35.71 18.81
#